data_AF-A0A1M6L5C8-F1
#
_entry.id   AF-A0A1M6L5C8-F1
#
_cell.length_a   1.000
_cell.length_b   1.000
_cell.length_c   1.000
_cell.angle_alpha   90.00
_cell.angle_beta   90.00
_cell.angle_gamma   90.00
#
_symmetry.space_group_name_H-M   'P 1'
#
loop_
_entity.id
_entity.type
_entity.pdbx_description
1 polymer ?
#
loop_
_entity_poly.entity_id
_entity_poly.type
_entity_poly.pdbx_seq_one_letter_code
_entity_poly.pdbx_strand_id
1 'polypeptide(L)'
;MKKPLLVLFLFGTMSIFGQSTKSKNIKVAIPSYAKKPVPQNVNTYMGAFANSKNAALPFTEEAFKNALKFQDFTKLTDENGTPDFLFALNGLSIKDLNLTISRSKANETYSVSIVPKADAAIGILTMLNGESVHYNRIAVLPKADSQGTIIPVVLDFTFEEEEKYLTFANDEQAKGTPYLVEEYLRVNLGDNFLTETLAPVLYEDYDIRANTEFEKFYFIKDKKTEGLEDETKAKVADFEEMSTTFTNLEQLRAGKEQLHSYKTYWEEKLAAYDLSSKTGKKAGWGLIMNLYNVALMQEDFEAASKYMEMALETEEKKWITRGKKNAFDKHYASYVLNYDKDSGERIYSEGYTVDPILAKIAKKEAIQGNNVDKAVGYVIKDDGEKMEGKISMRFSPQEQEGGNIMDVSGDTTAKRVTVTYVNAKGKTKNASLKCKEVSEIVIEDRVFEPVNPKKGFIKSTEAGLSGFNLNSTIFMQRVFVGTGIKLFKDLTDTDTYYFSIDGVKKAETASAEFFASCPALAGRIEGGEFSTSEEDQIKIAKAYSNECK
;
A
#
# COMPACT_ATOMS: atom_id res chain seq x y z
N MET A 1 32.47 38.32 -44.34
CA MET A 1 32.32 38.34 -42.88
C MET A 1 31.77 37.00 -42.41
N LYS A 2 32.38 36.48 -41.33
CA LYS A 2 31.98 35.37 -40.44
C LYS A 2 31.96 33.93 -41.00
N LYS A 3 32.90 33.16 -40.42
CA LYS A 3 33.27 31.76 -40.60
C LYS A 3 32.27 30.82 -39.89
N PRO A 4 32.21 29.53 -40.30
CA PRO A 4 31.58 28.47 -39.51
C PRO A 4 32.52 28.07 -38.37
N LEU A 5 32.00 27.94 -37.13
CA LEU A 5 32.80 27.44 -36.01
C LEU A 5 32.53 25.94 -35.83
N LEU A 6 33.53 25.18 -36.25
CA LEU A 6 33.77 23.78 -36.01
C LEU A 6 33.76 23.51 -34.49
N VAL A 7 32.74 22.81 -34.00
CA VAL A 7 32.74 22.20 -32.67
C VAL A 7 33.45 20.86 -32.82
N LEU A 8 34.77 20.83 -32.65
CA LEU A 8 35.52 19.66 -32.17
C LEU A 8 36.96 20.09 -31.82
N PHE A 9 37.36 19.82 -30.58
CA PHE A 9 38.74 19.79 -30.07
C PHE A 9 39.53 21.11 -29.98
N LEU A 10 39.33 21.81 -28.86
CA LEU A 10 40.45 22.38 -28.10
C LEU A 10 40.46 21.75 -26.70
N PHE A 11 41.01 20.54 -26.65
CA PHE A 11 41.80 20.11 -25.51
C PHE A 11 42.93 21.11 -25.32
N GLY A 12 43.04 21.71 -24.12
CA GLY A 12 44.18 22.54 -23.78
C GLY A 12 43.86 23.54 -22.68
N THR A 13 44.21 23.16 -21.45
CA THR A 13 44.16 23.98 -20.20
C THR A 13 42.83 24.03 -19.44
N MET A 14 42.10 22.91 -19.38
CA MET A 14 41.38 22.63 -18.14
C MET A 14 42.41 22.22 -17.09
N SER A 15 42.68 23.15 -16.17
CA SER A 15 43.34 22.93 -14.90
C SER A 15 43.06 21.53 -14.37
N ILE A 16 44.10 20.69 -14.33
CA ILE A 16 44.11 19.38 -13.68
C ILE A 16 43.99 19.64 -12.16
N PHE A 17 42.81 20.03 -11.70
CA PHE A 17 42.44 19.91 -10.30
C PHE A 17 42.13 18.43 -10.08
N GLY A 18 43.18 17.67 -9.78
CA GLY A 18 43.05 16.27 -9.36
C GLY A 18 42.02 16.18 -8.24
N GLN A 19 41.05 15.28 -8.37
CA GLN A 19 40.18 14.91 -7.26
C GLN A 19 41.08 14.40 -6.12
N SER A 20 41.06 15.08 -4.98
CA SER A 20 41.83 14.70 -3.78
C SER A 20 41.22 13.52 -3.04
N THR A 21 40.05 13.05 -3.49
CA THR A 21 39.33 11.88 -2.96
C THR A 21 38.80 11.05 -4.12
N LYS A 22 39.02 9.75 -4.05
CA LYS A 22 38.36 8.75 -4.89
C LYS A 22 37.53 7.82 -4.02
N SER A 23 36.63 7.04 -4.62
CA SER A 23 35.75 6.14 -3.88
C SER A 23 35.66 4.76 -4.52
N LYS A 24 35.42 3.75 -3.69
CA LYS A 24 35.02 2.40 -4.08
C LYS A 24 33.69 2.10 -3.39
N ASN A 25 32.73 1.54 -4.14
CA ASN A 25 31.57 0.91 -3.51
C ASN A 25 32.02 -0.45 -3.00
N ILE A 26 31.89 -0.70 -1.71
CA ILE A 26 32.21 -1.98 -1.08
C ILE A 26 30.98 -2.51 -0.37
N LYS A 27 30.92 -3.83 -0.19
CA LYS A 27 29.86 -4.46 0.60
C LYS A 27 30.19 -4.32 2.08
N VAL A 28 29.22 -3.88 2.87
CA VAL A 28 29.33 -3.79 4.32
C VAL A 28 28.13 -4.41 5.01
N ALA A 29 28.35 -5.00 6.18
CA ALA A 29 27.27 -5.45 7.06
C ALA A 29 26.81 -4.31 7.97
N ILE A 30 25.54 -3.93 7.90
CA ILE A 30 24.91 -2.91 8.76
C ILE A 30 23.73 -3.57 9.48
N PRO A 31 23.49 -3.28 10.78
CA PRO A 31 22.29 -3.77 11.45
C PRO A 31 21.03 -3.28 10.74
N SER A 32 20.07 -4.17 10.52
CA SER A 32 18.71 -3.82 10.13
C SER A 32 18.04 -3.16 11.33
N TYR A 33 17.34 -2.06 11.07
CA TYR A 33 16.54 -1.39 12.09
C TYR A 33 15.07 -1.52 11.70
N ALA A 34 14.46 -2.62 12.17
CA ALA A 34 13.07 -2.96 11.86
C ALA A 34 12.14 -1.77 12.14
N LYS A 35 11.19 -1.51 11.24
CA LYS A 35 10.28 -0.36 11.37
C LYS A 35 9.21 -0.56 12.43
N LYS A 36 9.01 -1.79 12.90
CA LYS A 36 7.96 -2.14 13.86
C LYS A 36 8.57 -2.94 15.02
N PRO A 37 8.25 -2.60 16.28
CA PRO A 37 8.59 -3.44 17.40
C PRO A 37 7.73 -4.70 17.35
N VAL A 38 8.33 -5.83 17.69
CA VAL A 38 7.61 -7.10 17.77
C VAL A 38 7.06 -7.28 19.19
N PRO A 39 5.84 -7.81 19.35
CA PRO A 39 5.33 -8.15 20.67
C PRO A 39 6.20 -9.19 21.36
N GLN A 40 6.10 -9.24 22.69
CA GLN A 40 6.79 -10.27 23.45
C GLN A 40 6.28 -11.68 23.06
N ASN A 41 7.18 -12.67 23.12
CA ASN A 41 6.91 -14.10 22.86
C ASN A 41 6.57 -14.44 21.40
N VAL A 42 6.93 -13.60 20.43
CA VAL A 42 6.82 -13.92 19.01
C VAL A 42 8.08 -14.63 18.55
N ASN A 43 7.95 -15.91 18.19
CA ASN A 43 9.09 -16.78 17.90
C ASN A 43 9.02 -17.42 16.52
N THR A 44 7.82 -17.63 15.98
CA THR A 44 7.61 -18.44 14.79
C THR A 44 6.99 -17.66 13.64
N TYR A 45 7.32 -18.02 12.40
CA TYR A 45 6.71 -17.43 11.22
C TYR A 45 6.39 -18.45 10.14
N MET A 46 5.43 -18.12 9.28
CA MET A 46 5.11 -18.85 8.06
C MET A 46 4.69 -17.89 6.95
N GLY A 47 5.04 -18.22 5.71
CA GLY A 47 4.45 -17.60 4.51
C GLY A 47 3.41 -18.53 3.90
N ALA A 48 2.30 -17.98 3.41
CA ALA A 48 1.28 -18.74 2.68
C ALA A 48 0.61 -17.86 1.61
N PHE A 49 -0.12 -18.46 0.67
CA PHE A 49 -1.00 -17.71 -0.22
C PHE A 49 -2.36 -17.52 0.44
N ALA A 50 -2.92 -16.32 0.30
CA ALA A 50 -4.30 -16.06 0.63
C ALA A 50 -5.19 -16.82 -0.36
N ASN A 51 -6.24 -17.48 0.13
CA ASN A 51 -7.16 -18.26 -0.71
C ASN A 51 -8.09 -17.32 -1.50
N SER A 52 -7.56 -16.71 -2.54
CA SER A 52 -8.26 -15.74 -3.40
C SER A 52 -8.60 -16.37 -4.75
N LYS A 53 -9.90 -16.53 -5.02
CA LYS A 53 -10.40 -17.06 -6.29
C LYS A 53 -9.93 -16.19 -7.45
N ASN A 54 -9.20 -16.78 -8.41
CA ASN A 54 -8.68 -16.15 -9.64
C ASN A 54 -7.55 -15.13 -9.48
N ALA A 55 -6.91 -15.01 -8.31
CA ALA A 55 -5.68 -14.24 -8.20
C ALA A 55 -4.47 -15.13 -8.51
N ALA A 56 -3.45 -14.55 -9.15
CA ALA A 56 -2.23 -15.22 -9.56
C ALA A 56 -0.99 -14.48 -9.01
N LEU A 57 0.04 -15.27 -8.72
CA LEU A 57 1.37 -14.82 -8.29
C LEU A 57 2.40 -15.43 -9.25
N PRO A 58 3.54 -14.76 -9.53
CA PRO A 58 4.51 -15.24 -10.51
C PRO A 58 5.41 -16.39 -10.01
N PHE A 59 5.10 -16.97 -8.85
CA PHE A 59 5.87 -18.00 -8.18
C PHE A 59 4.95 -18.90 -7.35
N THR A 60 5.46 -20.06 -6.94
CA THR A 60 4.70 -21.01 -6.11
C THR A 60 4.73 -20.64 -4.63
N GLU A 61 3.75 -21.14 -3.86
CA GLU A 61 3.73 -20.95 -2.41
C GLU A 61 4.97 -21.54 -1.74
N GLU A 62 5.45 -22.68 -2.23
CA GLU A 62 6.69 -23.29 -1.75
C GLU A 62 7.91 -22.39 -1.98
N ALA A 63 8.02 -21.78 -3.16
CA ALA A 63 9.08 -20.82 -3.45
C ALA A 63 9.02 -19.64 -2.48
N PHE A 64 7.82 -19.11 -2.21
CA PHE A 64 7.62 -18.04 -1.22
C PHE A 64 8.05 -18.46 0.18
N LYS A 65 7.58 -19.61 0.67
CA LYS A 65 7.99 -20.19 1.96
C LYS A 65 9.50 -20.33 2.07
N ASN A 66 10.18 -20.71 1.00
CA ASN A 66 11.62 -20.95 0.98
C ASN A 66 12.46 -19.68 0.82
N ALA A 67 11.90 -18.63 0.23
CA ALA A 67 12.54 -17.32 0.12
C ALA A 67 12.56 -16.57 1.47
N LEU A 68 11.55 -16.79 2.31
CA LEU A 68 11.51 -16.21 3.65
C LEU A 68 12.48 -16.89 4.61
N LYS A 69 13.45 -16.12 5.08
CA LYS A 69 14.49 -16.54 6.03
C LYS A 69 14.68 -15.43 7.02
N PHE A 70 13.90 -15.38 8.10
CA PHE A 70 14.06 -14.38 9.16
C PHE A 70 15.19 -14.78 10.11
N GLN A 71 15.91 -13.80 10.66
CA GLN A 71 17.02 -14.07 11.60
C GLN A 71 16.47 -14.16 13.04
N ASP A 72 15.53 -13.29 13.38
CA ASP A 72 14.94 -13.22 14.73
C ASP A 72 13.84 -14.25 15.00
N PHE A 73 13.31 -14.90 13.96
CA PHE A 73 12.19 -15.83 14.07
C PHE A 73 12.55 -17.20 13.49
N THR A 74 11.99 -18.24 14.09
CA THR A 74 12.08 -19.61 13.62
C THR A 74 11.00 -19.87 12.57
N LYS A 75 11.38 -20.45 11.44
CA LYS A 75 10.39 -20.88 10.44
C LYS A 75 9.56 -22.02 11.00
N LEU A 76 8.24 -21.86 11.02
CA LEU A 76 7.33 -22.95 11.34
C LEU A 76 7.23 -23.90 10.14
N THR A 77 7.50 -25.19 10.38
CA THR A 77 7.45 -26.24 9.35
C THR A 77 6.30 -27.22 9.56
N ASP A 78 5.59 -27.13 10.68
CA ASP A 78 4.40 -27.95 10.95
C ASP A 78 3.22 -27.40 10.15
N GLU A 79 2.68 -28.22 9.25
CA GLU A 79 1.52 -27.88 8.42
C GLU A 79 0.24 -27.67 9.25
N ASN A 80 0.17 -28.20 10.47
CA ASN A 80 -0.96 -28.04 11.39
C ASN A 80 -0.70 -27.02 12.50
N GLY A 81 0.53 -26.48 12.57
CA GLY A 81 0.89 -25.48 13.56
C GLY A 81 0.35 -24.11 13.19
N THR A 82 0.00 -23.31 14.20
CA THR A 82 -0.31 -21.88 14.01
C THR A 82 0.96 -21.07 14.27
N PRO A 83 1.50 -20.35 13.26
CA PRO A 83 2.67 -19.50 13.48
C PRO A 83 2.26 -18.27 14.29
N ASP A 84 3.21 -17.70 15.03
CA ASP A 84 3.00 -16.40 15.66
C ASP A 84 2.77 -15.35 14.56
N PHE A 85 3.63 -15.32 13.54
CA PHE A 85 3.43 -14.52 12.33
C PHE A 85 3.03 -15.35 11.11
N LEU A 86 1.89 -15.04 10.50
CA LEU A 86 1.53 -15.51 9.17
C LEU A 86 1.61 -14.36 8.16
N PHE A 87 2.42 -14.52 7.12
CA PHE A 87 2.47 -13.62 5.97
C PHE A 87 1.63 -14.22 4.83
N ALA A 88 0.38 -13.78 4.69
CA ALA A 88 -0.54 -14.23 3.65
C ALA A 88 -0.46 -13.32 2.41
N LEU A 89 -0.06 -13.89 1.28
CA LEU A 89 0.07 -13.18 0.01
C LEU A 89 -1.19 -13.27 -0.85
N ASN A 90 -1.65 -12.14 -1.35
CA ASN A 90 -2.69 -12.07 -2.37
C ASN A 90 -2.11 -11.52 -3.68
N GLY A 91 -2.34 -12.24 -4.78
CA GLY A 91 -1.85 -11.91 -6.11
C GLY A 91 -2.71 -10.89 -6.85
N LEU A 92 -2.46 -10.74 -8.16
CA LEU A 92 -3.34 -9.97 -9.04
C LEU A 92 -4.36 -10.86 -9.71
N SER A 93 -5.53 -10.31 -10.01
CA SER A 93 -6.54 -10.90 -10.87
C SER A 93 -6.57 -10.20 -12.23
N ILE A 94 -7.37 -10.74 -13.16
CA ILE A 94 -7.57 -10.09 -14.46
C ILE A 94 -8.22 -8.71 -14.34
N LYS A 95 -8.92 -8.43 -13.24
CA LYS A 95 -9.56 -7.13 -12.99
C LYS A 95 -8.57 -6.02 -12.69
N ASP A 96 -7.35 -6.38 -12.30
CA ASP A 96 -6.28 -5.43 -11.97
C ASP A 96 -5.50 -4.97 -13.21
N LEU A 97 -5.85 -5.51 -14.39
CA LEU A 97 -5.14 -5.28 -15.65
C LEU A 97 -6.08 -4.68 -16.70
N ASN A 98 -5.51 -3.85 -17.57
CA ASN A 98 -6.13 -3.42 -18.83
C ASN A 98 -5.53 -4.27 -19.95
N LEU A 99 -6.41 -4.91 -20.74
CA LEU A 99 -6.01 -5.83 -21.81
C LEU A 99 -6.50 -5.32 -23.17
N THR A 100 -5.63 -5.41 -24.16
CA THR A 100 -5.99 -5.28 -25.57
C THR A 100 -5.57 -6.55 -26.29
N ILE A 101 -6.55 -7.30 -26.81
CA ILE A 101 -6.32 -8.59 -27.47
C ILE A 101 -6.42 -8.40 -28.97
N SER A 102 -5.40 -8.84 -29.69
CA SER A 102 -5.33 -8.86 -31.16
C SER A 102 -5.20 -10.29 -31.65
N ARG A 103 -5.86 -10.62 -32.76
CA ARG A 103 -5.83 -11.95 -33.38
C ARG A 103 -5.31 -11.85 -34.81
N SER A 104 -4.25 -12.60 -35.13
CA SER A 104 -3.76 -12.77 -36.51
C SER A 104 -4.19 -14.12 -37.05
N LYS A 105 -5.12 -14.13 -38.02
CA LYS A 105 -5.52 -15.36 -38.71
C LYS A 105 -4.43 -15.87 -39.67
N ALA A 106 -3.63 -14.97 -40.23
CA ALA A 106 -2.57 -15.34 -41.18
C ALA A 106 -1.40 -16.08 -40.50
N ASN A 107 -1.12 -15.72 -39.24
CA ASN A 107 -0.02 -16.29 -38.46
C ASN A 107 -0.53 -17.18 -37.31
N GLU A 108 -1.83 -17.49 -37.27
CA GLU A 108 -2.49 -18.32 -36.24
C GLU A 108 -2.07 -18.01 -34.79
N THR A 109 -2.02 -16.71 -34.47
CA THR A 109 -1.48 -16.19 -33.21
C THR A 109 -2.39 -15.14 -32.58
N TYR A 110 -2.36 -15.10 -31.26
CA TYR A 110 -2.88 -14.02 -30.44
C TYR A 110 -1.74 -13.16 -29.93
N SER A 111 -2.03 -11.87 -29.75
CA SER A 111 -1.16 -10.92 -29.09
C SER A 111 -1.97 -10.14 -28.08
N VAL A 112 -1.55 -10.19 -26.81
CA VAL A 112 -2.23 -9.51 -25.70
C VAL A 112 -1.31 -8.43 -25.14
N SER A 113 -1.71 -7.17 -25.33
CA SER A 113 -1.06 -6.02 -24.71
C SER A 113 -1.67 -5.77 -23.33
N ILE A 114 -0.83 -5.72 -22.31
CA ILE A 114 -1.22 -5.67 -20.89
C ILE A 114 -0.61 -4.44 -20.23
N VAL A 115 -1.46 -3.67 -19.53
CA VAL A 115 -1.04 -2.55 -18.68
C VAL A 115 -1.71 -2.71 -17.31
N PRO A 116 -0.97 -2.67 -16.19
CA PRO A 116 -1.56 -2.73 -14.86
C PRO A 116 -2.37 -1.45 -14.59
N LYS A 117 -3.47 -1.57 -13.86
CA LYS A 117 -4.23 -0.41 -13.37
C LYS A 117 -3.42 0.33 -12.30
N ALA A 118 -3.78 1.59 -12.05
CA ALA A 118 -3.06 2.46 -11.14
C ALA A 118 -2.97 1.92 -9.69
N ASP A 119 -3.93 1.10 -9.29
CA ASP A 119 -4.04 0.49 -7.96
C ASP A 119 -3.65 -1.00 -7.92
N ALA A 120 -3.18 -1.58 -9.03
CA ALA A 120 -2.73 -2.96 -9.09
C ALA A 120 -1.56 -3.18 -8.12
N ALA A 121 -1.73 -4.09 -7.16
CA ALA A 121 -0.72 -4.40 -6.17
C ALA A 121 -0.81 -5.85 -5.68
N ILE A 122 0.34 -6.45 -5.39
CA ILE A 122 0.41 -7.68 -4.60
C ILE A 122 0.20 -7.30 -3.14
N GLY A 123 -0.82 -7.89 -2.51
CA GLY A 123 -1.17 -7.65 -1.12
C GLY A 123 -0.43 -8.61 -0.19
N ILE A 124 -0.02 -8.13 0.97
CA ILE A 124 0.57 -8.95 2.04
C ILE A 124 -0.16 -8.65 3.34
N LEU A 125 -0.98 -9.59 3.78
CA LEU A 125 -1.61 -9.55 5.09
C LEU A 125 -0.68 -10.22 6.10
N THR A 126 -0.22 -9.45 7.08
CA THR A 126 0.44 -10.03 8.26
C THR A 126 -0.62 -10.31 9.31
N MET A 127 -0.65 -11.55 9.79
CA MET A 127 -1.46 -11.95 10.94
C MET A 127 -0.54 -12.28 12.11
N LEU A 128 -0.93 -11.86 13.31
CA LEU A 128 -0.27 -12.20 14.56
C LEU A 128 -1.23 -13.06 15.37
N ASN A 129 -0.83 -14.28 15.74
CA ASN A 129 -1.67 -15.20 16.53
C ASN A 129 -3.08 -15.39 15.95
N GLY A 130 -3.20 -15.39 14.62
CA GLY A 130 -4.48 -15.53 13.91
C GLY A 130 -5.26 -14.23 13.70
N GLU A 131 -4.82 -13.09 14.26
CA GLU A 131 -5.49 -11.79 14.09
C GLU A 131 -4.82 -10.96 12.99
N SER A 132 -5.60 -10.28 12.16
CA SER A 132 -5.06 -9.40 11.11
C SER A 132 -4.47 -8.13 11.72
N VAL A 133 -3.18 -7.89 11.51
CA VAL A 133 -2.47 -6.78 12.19
C VAL A 133 -1.94 -5.73 11.23
N HIS A 134 -1.37 -6.14 10.09
CA HIS A 134 -0.80 -5.20 9.12
C HIS A 134 -1.09 -5.63 7.69
N TYR A 135 -1.16 -4.65 6.79
CA TYR A 135 -1.35 -4.92 5.36
C TYR A 135 -0.40 -4.09 4.52
N ASN A 136 0.54 -4.76 3.87
CA ASN A 136 1.48 -4.16 2.93
C ASN A 136 0.97 -4.33 1.50
N ARG A 137 1.19 -3.32 0.65
CA ARG A 137 0.87 -3.36 -0.78
C ARG A 137 2.14 -3.12 -1.58
N ILE A 138 2.53 -4.10 -2.38
CA ILE A 138 3.62 -3.94 -3.35
C ILE A 138 2.99 -3.59 -4.68
N ALA A 139 3.09 -2.30 -5.05
CA ALA A 139 2.53 -1.80 -6.30
C ALA A 139 3.17 -2.49 -7.51
N VAL A 140 2.33 -2.94 -8.44
CA VAL A 140 2.76 -3.48 -9.74
C VAL A 140 2.67 -2.35 -10.74
N LEU A 141 3.80 -1.66 -10.92
CA LEU A 141 3.86 -0.46 -11.76
C LEU A 141 3.98 -0.82 -13.25
N PRO A 142 3.39 -0.01 -14.14
CA PRO A 142 3.64 -0.15 -15.58
C PRO A 142 5.11 0.16 -15.90
N LYS A 143 5.66 -0.54 -16.89
CA LYS A 143 6.95 -0.16 -17.49
C LYS A 143 6.80 1.17 -18.20
N ALA A 144 7.79 2.04 -18.07
CA ALA A 144 7.82 3.32 -18.76
C ALA A 144 9.19 3.56 -19.43
N ASP A 145 9.19 4.26 -20.55
CA ASP A 145 10.43 4.70 -21.20
C ASP A 145 11.10 5.85 -20.43
N SER A 146 12.26 6.33 -20.94
CA SER A 146 13.00 7.45 -20.34
C SER A 146 12.24 8.79 -20.35
N GLN A 147 11.13 8.88 -21.09
CA GLN A 147 10.25 10.06 -21.15
C GLN A 147 9.00 9.88 -20.27
N GLY A 148 8.82 8.72 -19.61
CA GLY A 148 7.66 8.41 -18.79
C GLY A 148 6.45 7.88 -19.57
N THR A 149 6.61 7.56 -20.86
CA THR A 149 5.54 6.95 -21.65
C THR A 149 5.35 5.49 -21.23
N ILE A 150 4.11 5.10 -20.93
CA ILE A 150 3.76 3.73 -20.54
C ILE A 150 4.02 2.78 -21.73
N ILE A 151 4.77 1.72 -21.49
CA ILE A 151 5.03 0.64 -22.42
C ILE A 151 4.22 -0.60 -21.97
N PRO A 152 3.26 -1.08 -22.78
CA PRO A 152 2.54 -2.31 -22.45
C PRO A 152 3.47 -3.53 -22.52
N VAL A 153 3.23 -4.50 -21.64
CA VAL A 153 3.82 -5.84 -21.78
C VAL A 153 3.00 -6.59 -22.82
N VAL A 154 3.66 -7.12 -23.84
CA VAL A 154 3.01 -7.88 -24.92
C VAL A 154 3.33 -9.36 -24.73
N LEU A 155 2.28 -10.18 -24.67
CA LEU A 155 2.38 -11.64 -24.65
C LEU A 155 1.78 -12.20 -25.93
N ASP A 156 2.58 -12.97 -26.66
CA ASP A 156 2.19 -13.63 -27.91
C ASP A 156 2.11 -15.13 -27.71
N PHE A 157 1.05 -15.76 -28.22
CA PHE A 157 0.85 -17.22 -28.14
C PHE A 157 0.03 -17.73 -29.33
N THR A 158 0.11 -19.03 -29.60
CA THR A 158 -0.56 -19.65 -30.75
C THR A 158 -2.03 -19.96 -30.45
N PHE A 159 -2.83 -20.26 -31.49
CA PHE A 159 -4.21 -20.71 -31.31
C PHE A 159 -4.32 -22.03 -30.52
N GLU A 160 -3.29 -22.88 -30.53
CA GLU A 160 -3.27 -24.13 -29.74
C GLU A 160 -3.19 -23.87 -28.23
N GLU A 161 -2.66 -22.72 -27.82
CA GLU A 161 -2.52 -22.34 -26.41
C GLU A 161 -3.66 -21.46 -25.92
N GLU A 162 -4.66 -21.20 -26.76
CA GLU A 162 -5.75 -20.24 -26.53
C GLU A 162 -6.43 -20.46 -25.17
N GLU A 163 -6.82 -21.70 -24.85
CA GLU A 163 -7.53 -22.02 -23.60
C GLU A 163 -6.69 -21.80 -22.33
N LYS A 164 -5.35 -21.79 -22.46
CA LYS A 164 -4.46 -21.48 -21.33
C LYS A 164 -4.54 -20.02 -20.96
N TYR A 165 -4.61 -19.13 -21.95
CA TYR A 165 -4.49 -17.68 -21.77
C TYR A 165 -5.82 -16.94 -21.80
N LEU A 166 -6.82 -17.45 -22.51
CA LEU A 166 -8.08 -16.79 -22.78
C LEU A 166 -9.27 -17.71 -22.50
N THR A 167 -10.38 -17.10 -22.05
CA THR A 167 -11.70 -17.72 -21.95
C THR A 167 -12.69 -16.91 -22.77
N PHE A 168 -13.61 -17.58 -23.45
CA PHE A 168 -14.59 -16.92 -24.32
C PHE A 168 -15.98 -17.08 -23.72
N ALA A 169 -16.68 -15.95 -23.54
CA ALA A 169 -18.11 -15.99 -23.17
C ALA A 169 -19.00 -16.18 -24.42
N ASN A 170 -18.48 -15.81 -25.60
CA ASN A 170 -19.08 -15.86 -26.94
C ASN A 170 -18.04 -15.39 -27.99
N ASP A 171 -18.34 -15.51 -29.29
CA ASP A 171 -17.43 -15.26 -30.43
C ASP A 171 -16.78 -13.86 -30.49
N GLU A 172 -17.20 -12.92 -29.65
CA GLU A 172 -16.73 -11.53 -29.64
C GLU A 172 -16.11 -11.05 -28.32
N GLN A 173 -16.15 -11.85 -27.23
CA GLN A 173 -15.63 -11.44 -25.92
C GLN A 173 -14.69 -12.48 -25.30
N ALA A 174 -13.39 -12.25 -25.49
CA ALA A 174 -12.31 -12.96 -24.81
C ALA A 174 -11.95 -12.28 -23.48
N LYS A 175 -11.69 -13.08 -22.44
CA LYS A 175 -11.20 -12.64 -21.13
C LYS A 175 -9.92 -13.40 -20.80
N GLY A 176 -8.94 -12.72 -20.21
CA GLY A 176 -7.73 -13.39 -19.75
C GLY A 176 -7.97 -14.36 -18.60
N THR A 177 -7.20 -15.44 -18.58
CA THR A 177 -7.18 -16.44 -17.51
C THR A 177 -6.25 -16.01 -16.36
N PRO A 178 -6.30 -16.68 -15.19
CA PRO A 178 -5.28 -16.52 -14.15
C PRO A 178 -3.86 -16.81 -14.64
N TYR A 179 -3.71 -17.76 -15.58
CA TYR A 179 -2.40 -18.09 -16.17
C TYR A 179 -1.82 -16.94 -16.99
N LEU A 180 -2.64 -16.20 -17.75
CA LEU A 180 -2.20 -14.97 -18.43
C LEU A 180 -1.67 -13.93 -17.42
N VAL A 181 -2.32 -13.80 -16.27
CA VAL A 181 -1.88 -12.88 -15.20
C VAL A 181 -0.55 -13.34 -14.59
N GLU A 182 -0.38 -14.64 -14.36
CA GLU A 182 0.87 -15.22 -13.88
C GLU A 182 2.04 -14.91 -14.83
N GLU A 183 1.88 -15.20 -16.12
CA GLU A 183 2.91 -14.94 -17.13
C GLU A 183 3.23 -13.45 -17.26
N TYR A 184 2.19 -12.60 -17.23
CA TYR A 184 2.38 -11.15 -17.17
C TYR A 184 3.23 -10.74 -15.98
N LEU A 185 2.91 -11.23 -14.78
CA LEU A 185 3.65 -10.90 -13.55
C LEU A 185 5.10 -11.38 -13.64
N ARG A 186 5.35 -12.57 -14.19
CA ARG A 186 6.70 -13.11 -14.39
C ARG A 186 7.53 -12.22 -15.30
N VAL A 187 6.98 -11.79 -16.43
CA VAL A 187 7.66 -10.89 -17.39
C VAL A 187 7.81 -9.46 -16.85
N ASN A 188 6.82 -8.97 -16.08
CA ASN A 188 6.82 -7.61 -15.59
C ASN A 188 7.76 -7.41 -14.40
N LEU A 189 7.72 -8.32 -13.44
CA LEU A 189 8.46 -8.24 -12.18
C LEU A 189 9.84 -8.91 -12.25
N GLY A 190 10.00 -9.92 -13.11
CA GLY A 190 11.23 -10.68 -13.26
C GLY A 190 11.41 -11.79 -12.22
N ASP A 191 12.28 -12.76 -12.53
CA ASP A 191 12.45 -14.00 -11.76
C ASP A 191 12.94 -13.78 -10.32
N ASN A 192 13.65 -12.68 -10.06
CA ASN A 192 14.22 -12.37 -8.75
C ASN A 192 13.32 -11.49 -7.87
N PHE A 193 12.10 -11.15 -8.31
CA PHE A 193 11.20 -10.27 -7.56
C PHE A 193 10.95 -10.77 -6.13
N LEU A 194 10.81 -12.09 -5.97
CA LEU A 194 10.57 -12.71 -4.67
C LEU A 194 11.73 -12.44 -3.69
N THR A 195 12.98 -12.63 -4.12
CA THR A 195 14.17 -12.54 -3.27
C THR A 195 14.73 -11.13 -3.12
N GLU A 196 14.62 -10.30 -4.17
CA GLU A 196 15.22 -8.95 -4.23
C GLU A 196 14.21 -7.83 -3.91
N THR A 197 12.91 -8.13 -3.82
CA THR A 197 11.89 -7.11 -3.55
C THR A 197 10.92 -7.55 -2.46
N LEU A 198 10.21 -8.67 -2.65
CA LEU A 198 9.14 -9.06 -1.74
C LEU A 198 9.66 -9.45 -0.35
N ALA A 199 10.64 -10.34 -0.27
CA ALA A 199 11.19 -10.78 1.02
C ALA A 199 11.89 -9.62 1.79
N PRO A 200 12.73 -8.78 1.15
CA PRO A 200 13.30 -7.59 1.79
C PRO A 200 12.27 -6.65 2.42
N VAL A 201 11.13 -6.40 1.77
CA VAL A 201 10.06 -5.56 2.33
C VAL A 201 9.55 -6.11 3.66
N LEU A 202 9.45 -7.44 3.80
CA LEU A 202 9.03 -8.07 5.05
C LEU A 202 10.12 -8.04 6.13
N TYR A 203 11.39 -8.15 5.74
CA TYR A 203 12.51 -8.03 6.68
C TYR A 203 12.62 -6.61 7.24
N GLU A 204 12.42 -5.57 6.42
CA GLU A 204 12.45 -4.17 6.88
C GLU A 204 11.43 -3.88 7.98
N ASP A 205 10.31 -4.59 8.01
CA ASP A 205 9.25 -4.37 8.98
C ASP A 205 9.52 -5.07 10.32
N TYR A 206 10.06 -6.29 10.31
CA TYR A 206 10.08 -7.15 11.51
C TYR A 206 11.44 -7.76 11.87
N ASP A 207 12.41 -7.77 10.96
CA ASP A 207 13.66 -8.50 11.15
C ASP A 207 14.84 -7.58 11.49
N ILE A 208 15.56 -7.93 12.54
CA ILE A 208 16.77 -7.22 12.97
C ILE A 208 18.01 -8.03 12.60
N ARG A 209 18.13 -8.30 11.29
CA ARG A 209 19.31 -8.99 10.72
C ARG A 209 20.47 -8.07 10.46
N ALA A 210 21.65 -8.61 10.18
CA ALA A 210 22.68 -7.82 9.49
C ALA A 210 22.36 -7.77 7.98
N ASN A 211 22.15 -6.57 7.46
CA ASN A 211 21.95 -6.32 6.03
C ASN A 211 23.29 -6.13 5.34
N THR A 212 23.44 -6.70 4.15
CA THR A 212 24.55 -6.37 3.26
C THR A 212 24.17 -5.15 2.44
N GLU A 213 24.84 -4.03 2.69
CA GLU A 213 24.65 -2.78 1.96
C GLU A 213 25.89 -2.43 1.13
N PHE A 214 25.68 -1.74 0.01
CA PHE A 214 26.78 -1.20 -0.78
C PHE A 214 27.07 0.23 -0.36
N GLU A 215 28.20 0.42 0.30
CA GLU A 215 28.61 1.73 0.81
C GLU A 215 29.84 2.29 0.12
N LYS A 216 29.85 3.61 -0.03
CA LYS A 216 31.00 4.33 -0.59
C LYS A 216 32.05 4.53 0.48
N PHE A 217 33.20 3.91 0.28
CA PHE A 217 34.41 4.19 1.05
C PHE A 217 35.41 4.98 0.21
N TYR A 218 36.04 5.95 0.85
CA TYR A 218 36.91 6.94 0.21
C TYR A 218 38.37 6.65 0.50
N PHE A 219 39.21 6.88 -0.49
CA PHE A 219 40.67 6.85 -0.38
C PHE A 219 41.25 8.17 -0.89
N ILE A 220 42.38 8.58 -0.30
CA ILE A 220 42.87 9.96 -0.38
C ILE A 220 43.98 10.05 -1.40
N LYS A 221 43.80 10.97 -2.35
CA LYS A 221 44.82 11.31 -3.34
C LYS A 221 45.44 12.65 -2.99
N ASP A 222 46.50 12.61 -2.19
CA ASP A 222 47.32 13.78 -1.94
C ASP A 222 48.63 13.68 -2.73
N LYS A 223 48.87 14.64 -3.62
CA LYS A 223 50.13 14.69 -4.37
C LYS A 223 51.32 15.12 -3.52
N LYS A 224 51.09 15.66 -2.32
CA LYS A 224 52.13 16.09 -1.39
C LYS A 224 52.65 14.95 -0.51
N THR A 225 51.89 13.86 -0.41
CA THR A 225 52.23 12.70 0.41
C THR A 225 52.32 11.48 -0.49
N GLU A 226 53.54 11.11 -0.86
CA GLU A 226 53.80 9.95 -1.71
C GLU A 226 53.29 8.66 -1.05
N GLY A 227 52.64 7.78 -1.83
CA GLY A 227 52.11 6.49 -1.36
C GLY A 227 50.75 6.54 -0.64
N LEU A 228 50.20 7.71 -0.30
CA LEU A 228 48.96 7.81 0.49
C LEU A 228 47.72 7.24 -0.24
N GLU A 229 47.65 7.39 -1.56
CA GLU A 229 46.55 6.82 -2.37
C GLU A 229 46.54 5.30 -2.27
N ASP A 230 47.71 4.66 -2.32
CA ASP A 230 47.84 3.21 -2.27
C ASP A 230 47.63 2.67 -0.85
N GLU A 231 48.16 3.35 0.17
CA GLU A 231 47.95 3.01 1.59
C GLU A 231 46.45 3.03 1.95
N THR A 232 45.77 4.15 1.67
CA THR A 232 44.35 4.29 2.02
C THR A 232 43.45 3.38 1.19
N LYS A 233 43.81 3.11 -0.07
CA LYS A 233 43.11 2.12 -0.90
C LYS A 233 43.29 0.70 -0.39
N ALA A 234 44.49 0.32 0.06
CA ALA A 234 44.74 -0.97 0.69
C ALA A 234 43.92 -1.11 1.98
N LYS A 235 43.82 -0.05 2.79
CA LYS A 235 42.98 -0.08 4.00
C LYS A 235 41.49 -0.24 3.72
N VAL A 236 40.98 0.34 2.63
CA VAL A 236 39.60 0.12 2.18
C VAL A 236 39.38 -1.32 1.71
N ALA A 237 40.35 -1.93 1.04
CA ALA A 237 40.26 -3.34 0.62
C ALA A 237 40.29 -4.30 1.82
N ASP A 238 41.19 -4.05 2.77
CA ASP A 238 41.27 -4.76 4.06
C ASP A 238 39.95 -4.64 4.84
N PHE A 239 39.36 -3.45 4.90
CA PHE A 239 38.06 -3.23 5.53
C PHE A 239 36.93 -4.01 4.84
N GLU A 240 36.91 -4.06 3.51
CA GLU A 240 35.91 -4.83 2.75
C GLU A 240 36.02 -6.32 3.06
N GLU A 241 37.23 -6.88 3.09
CA GLU A 241 37.47 -8.30 3.42
C GLU A 241 37.04 -8.62 4.85
N MET A 242 37.34 -7.74 5.81
CA MET A 242 36.87 -7.90 7.20
C MET A 242 35.34 -7.83 7.29
N SER A 243 34.72 -6.86 6.62
CA SER A 243 33.27 -6.64 6.71
C SER A 243 32.44 -7.81 6.15
N THR A 244 32.94 -8.54 5.16
CA THR A 244 32.26 -9.73 4.61
C THR A 244 32.22 -10.91 5.57
N THR A 245 33.00 -10.89 6.66
CA THR A 245 32.96 -11.92 7.71
C THR A 245 31.72 -11.81 8.60
N PHE A 246 31.06 -10.65 8.61
CA PHE A 246 29.85 -10.40 9.39
C PHE A 246 28.61 -10.82 8.59
N THR A 247 28.16 -12.05 8.81
CA THR A 247 27.01 -12.63 8.09
C THR A 247 25.68 -12.49 8.83
N ASN A 248 25.71 -12.14 10.12
CA ASN A 248 24.54 -11.92 10.96
C ASN A 248 24.80 -10.84 12.04
N LEU A 249 23.76 -10.43 12.74
CA LEU A 249 23.85 -9.35 13.73
C LEU A 249 24.75 -9.70 14.93
N GLU A 250 24.74 -10.96 15.39
CA GLU A 250 25.58 -11.42 16.50
C GLU A 250 27.07 -11.27 16.17
N GLN A 251 27.47 -11.73 14.98
CA GLN A 251 28.84 -11.59 14.48
C GLN A 251 29.26 -10.12 14.32
N LEU A 252 28.37 -9.28 13.78
CA LEU A 252 28.64 -7.85 13.63
C LEU A 252 28.87 -7.17 15.00
N ARG A 253 28.04 -7.50 15.99
CA ARG A 253 28.15 -6.97 17.36
C ARG A 253 29.39 -7.49 18.08
N ALA A 254 29.73 -8.77 17.90
CA ALA A 254 30.99 -9.33 18.42
C ALA A 254 32.23 -8.72 17.75
N GLY A 255 32.11 -8.32 16.48
CA GLY A 255 33.17 -7.69 15.68
C GLY A 255 33.42 -6.20 15.93
N LYS A 256 32.69 -5.56 16.86
CA LYS A 256 32.81 -4.11 17.14
C LYS A 256 34.23 -3.66 17.47
N GLU A 257 35.01 -4.51 18.13
CA GLU A 257 36.42 -4.23 18.45
C GLU A 257 37.30 -4.19 17.18
N GLN A 258 37.06 -5.08 16.22
CA GLN A 258 37.78 -5.06 14.94
C GLN A 258 37.49 -3.77 14.17
N LEU A 259 36.23 -3.33 14.17
CA LEU A 259 35.80 -2.06 13.59
C LEU A 259 36.47 -0.84 14.26
N HIS A 260 36.76 -0.91 15.56
CA HIS A 260 37.40 0.17 16.31
C HIS A 260 38.81 0.50 15.78
N SER A 261 39.55 -0.51 15.33
CA SER A 261 40.87 -0.30 14.72
C SER A 261 40.81 0.54 13.44
N TYR A 262 39.77 0.38 12.61
CA TYR A 262 39.56 1.18 11.41
C TYR A 262 39.08 2.58 11.73
N LYS A 263 38.21 2.73 12.74
CA LYS A 263 37.81 4.05 13.26
C LYS A 263 39.04 4.86 13.66
N THR A 264 39.89 4.26 14.51
CA THR A 264 41.15 4.88 14.97
C THR A 264 42.05 5.31 13.81
N TYR A 265 42.29 4.41 12.85
CA TYR A 265 43.10 4.73 11.67
C TYR A 265 42.55 5.95 10.88
N TRP A 266 41.23 6.01 10.66
CA TRP A 266 40.63 7.12 9.91
C TRP A 266 40.63 8.43 10.70
N GLU A 267 40.49 8.38 12.03
CA GLU A 267 40.62 9.56 12.90
C GLU A 267 42.04 10.14 12.86
N GLU A 268 43.06 9.29 12.94
CA GLU A 268 44.46 9.69 12.80
C GLU A 268 44.75 10.36 11.45
N LYS A 269 44.23 9.78 10.35
CA LYS A 269 44.37 10.39 9.01
C LYS A 269 43.61 11.71 8.91
N LEU A 270 42.44 11.84 9.52
CA LEU A 270 41.66 13.07 9.51
C LEU A 270 42.39 14.20 10.24
N ALA A 271 43.04 13.92 11.37
CA ALA A 271 43.78 14.89 12.16
C ALA A 271 44.95 15.56 11.39
N ALA A 272 45.45 14.93 10.32
CA ALA A 272 46.49 15.50 9.46
C ALA A 272 45.99 16.59 8.50
N TYR A 273 44.68 16.83 8.39
CA TYR A 273 44.08 17.77 7.44
C TYR A 273 43.49 19.01 8.10
N ASP A 274 43.86 20.18 7.59
CA ASP A 274 43.20 21.45 7.92
C ASP A 274 41.86 21.59 7.16
N LEU A 275 40.75 21.38 7.87
CA LEU A 275 39.39 21.45 7.36
C LEU A 275 38.90 22.88 7.05
N SER A 276 39.70 23.92 7.31
CA SER A 276 39.40 25.27 6.83
C SER A 276 39.82 25.47 5.36
N SER A 277 40.80 24.69 4.88
CA SER A 277 41.35 24.79 3.53
C SER A 277 40.52 24.05 2.48
N LYS A 278 40.49 24.53 1.23
CA LYS A 278 39.74 23.87 0.13
C LYS A 278 40.18 22.42 -0.12
N THR A 279 41.48 22.14 -0.01
CA THR A 279 42.03 20.79 -0.22
C THR A 279 41.75 19.89 0.98
N GLY A 280 41.90 20.41 2.20
CA GLY A 280 41.60 19.68 3.44
C GLY A 280 40.11 19.39 3.60
N LYS A 281 39.21 20.31 3.25
CA LYS A 281 37.75 20.06 3.21
C LYS A 281 37.37 18.85 2.35
N LYS A 282 37.97 18.72 1.16
CA LYS A 282 37.68 17.60 0.25
C LYS A 282 38.17 16.27 0.80
N ALA A 283 39.45 16.21 1.20
CA ALA A 283 40.04 15.00 1.78
C ALA A 283 39.35 14.60 3.09
N GLY A 284 39.17 15.58 3.98
CA GLY A 284 38.49 15.44 5.26
C GLY A 284 37.05 14.96 5.11
N TRP A 285 36.26 15.51 4.17
CA TRP A 285 34.91 15.01 3.91
C TRP A 285 34.89 13.51 3.61
N GLY A 286 35.79 13.00 2.76
CA GLY A 286 35.87 11.57 2.46
C GLY A 286 36.19 10.72 3.69
N LEU A 287 37.14 11.17 4.53
CA LEU A 287 37.52 10.49 5.78
C LEU A 287 36.37 10.50 6.80
N ILE A 288 35.68 11.62 6.95
CA ILE A 288 34.51 11.76 7.83
C ILE A 288 33.37 10.82 7.37
N MET A 289 33.16 10.66 6.05
CA MET A 289 32.18 9.70 5.54
C MET A 289 32.57 8.24 5.84
N ASN A 290 33.87 7.90 5.78
CA ASN A 290 34.34 6.58 6.22
C ASN A 290 34.06 6.37 7.71
N LEU A 291 34.38 7.35 8.55
CA LEU A 291 34.15 7.32 10.00
C LEU A 291 32.67 7.15 10.35
N TYR A 292 31.79 7.87 9.66
CA TYR A 292 30.35 7.71 9.79
C TYR A 292 29.90 6.27 9.47
N ASN A 293 30.35 5.69 8.35
CA ASN A 293 29.97 4.33 7.99
C ASN A 293 30.48 3.31 9.04
N VAL A 294 31.70 3.48 9.56
CA VAL A 294 32.24 2.62 10.62
C VAL A 294 31.43 2.77 11.91
N ALA A 295 31.08 3.99 12.32
CA ALA A 295 30.28 4.25 13.50
C ALA A 295 28.88 3.63 13.42
N LEU A 296 28.23 3.69 12.24
CA LEU A 296 26.96 3.00 12.00
C LEU A 296 27.06 1.49 12.22
N MET A 297 28.10 0.85 11.69
CA MET A 297 28.32 -0.59 11.85
C MET A 297 28.57 -0.97 13.31
N GLN A 298 29.13 -0.06 14.10
CA GLN A 298 29.35 -0.23 15.54
C GLN A 298 28.10 0.05 16.39
N GLU A 299 27.00 0.52 15.78
CA GLU A 299 25.83 1.08 16.46
C GLU A 299 26.20 2.26 17.39
N ASP A 300 27.29 2.98 17.08
CA ASP A 300 27.73 4.19 17.79
C ASP A 300 27.05 5.41 17.16
N PHE A 301 25.76 5.56 17.46
CA PHE A 301 24.91 6.59 16.86
C PHE A 301 25.31 8.01 17.25
N GLU A 302 25.89 8.20 18.44
CA GLU A 302 26.40 9.51 18.87
C GLU A 302 27.58 9.93 17.99
N ALA A 303 28.58 9.05 17.80
CA ALA A 303 29.69 9.34 16.91
C ALA A 303 29.23 9.50 15.45
N ALA A 304 28.31 8.65 14.98
CA ALA A 304 27.76 8.77 13.62
C ALA A 304 27.10 10.14 13.38
N SER A 305 26.30 10.64 14.34
CA SER A 305 25.69 11.98 14.26
C SER A 305 26.76 13.07 14.25
N LYS A 306 27.75 12.99 15.15
CA LYS A 306 28.89 13.92 15.20
C LYS A 306 29.63 13.99 13.88
N TYR A 307 29.94 12.85 13.25
CA TYR A 307 30.61 12.84 11.95
C TYR A 307 29.73 13.42 10.83
N MET A 308 28.42 13.20 10.84
CA MET A 308 27.52 13.85 9.88
C MET A 308 27.51 15.39 10.03
N GLU A 309 27.52 15.89 11.26
CA GLU A 309 27.61 17.33 11.54
C GLU A 309 28.94 17.91 11.03
N MET A 310 30.06 17.27 11.38
CA MET A 310 31.38 17.63 10.86
C MET A 310 31.42 17.64 9.32
N ALA A 311 30.83 16.63 8.66
CA ALA A 311 30.76 16.58 7.20
C ALA A 311 29.94 17.74 6.61
N LEU A 312 28.85 18.15 7.26
CA LEU A 312 28.05 19.30 6.84
C LEU A 312 28.80 20.63 6.98
N GLU A 313 29.60 20.77 8.05
CA GLU A 313 30.43 21.95 8.31
C GLU A 313 31.55 22.13 7.27
N THR A 314 32.04 21.05 6.66
CA THR A 314 33.00 21.16 5.54
C THR A 314 32.40 21.89 4.32
N GLU A 315 31.07 21.90 4.19
CA GLU A 315 30.28 22.35 3.02
C GLU A 315 30.53 21.58 1.71
N GLU A 316 31.46 20.62 1.70
CA GLU A 316 31.71 19.76 0.54
C GLU A 316 30.54 18.78 0.36
N LYS A 317 30.02 18.67 -0.88
CA LYS A 317 28.94 17.73 -1.24
C LYS A 317 27.72 17.77 -0.30
N LYS A 318 27.38 18.95 0.22
CA LYS A 318 26.30 19.18 1.20
C LYS A 318 24.97 18.48 0.89
N TRP A 319 24.58 18.40 -0.37
CA TRP A 319 23.34 17.71 -0.78
C TRP A 319 23.41 16.18 -0.52
N ILE A 320 24.56 15.55 -0.77
CA ILE A 320 24.81 14.14 -0.47
C ILE A 320 24.78 13.93 1.04
N THR A 321 25.50 14.76 1.79
CA THR A 321 25.56 14.67 3.26
C THR A 321 24.18 14.85 3.89
N ARG A 322 23.35 15.79 3.40
CA ARG A 322 21.95 15.94 3.84
C ARG A 322 21.11 14.70 3.56
N GLY A 323 21.26 14.11 2.37
CA GLY A 323 20.59 12.86 2.03
C GLY A 323 20.97 11.72 2.98
N LYS A 324 22.27 11.56 3.24
CA LYS A 324 22.82 10.60 4.21
C LYS A 324 22.31 10.85 5.64
N LYS A 325 22.29 12.11 6.10
CA LYS A 325 21.76 12.47 7.42
C LYS A 325 20.28 12.12 7.57
N ASN A 326 19.46 12.38 6.56
CA ASN A 326 18.04 12.00 6.61
C ASN A 326 17.85 10.47 6.67
N ALA A 327 18.73 9.70 6.02
CA ALA A 327 18.72 8.24 6.15
C ALA A 327 19.16 7.79 7.55
N PHE A 328 20.22 8.39 8.10
CA PHE A 328 20.66 8.19 9.48
C PHE A 328 19.54 8.46 10.49
N ASP A 329 18.88 9.62 10.41
CA ASP A 329 17.84 10.00 11.36
C ASP A 329 16.67 8.98 11.35
N LYS A 330 16.35 8.39 10.19
CA LYS A 330 15.37 7.29 10.07
C LYS A 330 15.87 6.00 10.70
N HIS A 331 17.10 5.58 10.41
CA HIS A 331 17.69 4.38 11.02
C HIS A 331 17.76 4.51 12.54
N TYR A 332 18.15 5.67 13.05
CA TYR A 332 18.20 5.94 14.47
C TYR A 332 16.80 5.90 15.09
N ALA A 333 15.78 6.51 14.46
CA ALA A 333 14.40 6.43 14.93
C ALA A 333 13.89 4.97 15.01
N SER A 334 14.21 4.13 14.03
CA SER A 334 13.88 2.70 14.08
C SER A 334 14.70 1.94 15.14
N TYR A 335 15.98 2.29 15.33
CA TYR A 335 16.81 1.67 16.36
C TYR A 335 16.22 1.89 17.76
N VAL A 336 15.91 3.14 18.11
CA VAL A 336 15.39 3.50 19.44
C VAL A 336 13.98 2.97 19.71
N LEU A 337 13.27 2.59 18.65
CA LEU A 337 11.98 1.91 18.75
C LEU A 337 12.14 0.44 19.17
N ASN A 338 13.26 -0.18 18.83
CA ASN A 338 13.51 -1.61 19.04
C ASN A 338 14.58 -1.89 20.09
N TYR A 339 15.37 -0.90 20.50
CA TYR A 339 16.51 -1.07 21.40
C TYR A 339 16.61 0.05 22.42
N ASP A 340 16.98 -0.32 23.64
CA ASP A 340 17.45 0.63 24.64
C ASP A 340 18.83 1.16 24.22
N LYS A 341 19.01 2.47 24.31
CA LYS A 341 20.23 3.14 23.82
C LYS A 341 21.45 2.83 24.68
N ASP A 342 21.25 2.61 25.98
CA ASP A 342 22.33 2.51 26.96
C ASP A 342 22.76 1.05 27.12
N SER A 343 21.80 0.11 27.13
CA SER A 343 22.09 -1.32 27.27
C SER A 343 22.23 -2.06 25.94
N GLY A 344 21.65 -1.54 24.85
CA GLY A 344 21.55 -2.24 23.57
C GLY A 344 20.61 -3.45 23.61
N GLU A 345 19.83 -3.61 24.68
CA GLU A 345 18.83 -4.68 24.82
C GLU A 345 17.58 -4.37 24.01
N ARG A 346 16.92 -5.43 23.54
CA ARG A 346 15.72 -5.31 22.72
C ARG A 346 14.53 -4.82 23.55
N ILE A 347 13.81 -3.85 23.01
CA ILE A 347 12.51 -3.40 23.49
C ILE A 347 11.43 -4.20 22.77
N TYR A 348 10.56 -4.84 23.54
CA TYR A 348 9.36 -5.52 23.02
C TYR A 348 8.15 -4.60 23.18
N SER A 349 7.17 -4.72 22.28
CA SER A 349 5.89 -4.05 22.47
C SER A 349 4.96 -4.84 23.39
N GLU A 350 4.10 -4.14 24.14
CA GLU A 350 3.05 -4.76 24.96
C GLU A 350 1.94 -5.40 24.10
N GLY A 351 1.80 -4.97 22.85
CA GLY A 351 0.84 -5.47 21.88
C GLY A 351 1.17 -4.98 20.47
N TYR A 352 0.36 -5.38 19.50
CA TYR A 352 0.52 -4.95 18.12
C TYR A 352 -0.33 -3.71 17.82
N THR A 353 0.13 -2.87 16.89
CA THR A 353 -0.66 -1.74 16.40
C THR A 353 -1.37 -2.15 15.12
N VAL A 354 -2.70 -2.19 15.12
CA VAL A 354 -3.48 -2.51 13.91
C VAL A 354 -3.27 -1.41 12.86
N ASP A 355 -2.95 -1.79 11.63
CA ASP A 355 -2.89 -0.83 10.52
C ASP A 355 -4.29 -0.25 10.23
N PRO A 356 -4.47 1.09 10.26
CA PRO A 356 -5.74 1.72 9.91
C PRO A 356 -6.27 1.34 8.52
N ILE A 357 -5.42 0.89 7.59
CA ILE A 357 -5.87 0.40 6.29
C ILE A 357 -6.76 -0.83 6.39
N LEU A 358 -6.55 -1.71 7.39
CA LEU A 358 -7.36 -2.90 7.59
C LEU A 358 -8.81 -2.53 7.92
N ALA A 359 -9.01 -1.51 8.76
CA ALA A 359 -10.35 -0.98 9.04
C ALA A 359 -11.03 -0.43 7.78
N LYS A 360 -10.28 0.21 6.88
CA LYS A 360 -10.80 0.69 5.59
C LYS A 360 -11.17 -0.45 4.65
N ILE A 361 -10.38 -1.51 4.59
CA ILE A 361 -10.63 -2.70 3.77
C ILE A 361 -11.89 -3.42 4.28
N ALA A 362 -11.94 -3.73 5.57
CA ALA A 362 -13.09 -4.37 6.20
C ALA A 362 -14.38 -3.57 5.97
N LYS A 363 -14.31 -2.23 6.09
CA LYS A 363 -15.43 -1.33 5.76
C LYS A 363 -15.87 -1.45 4.30
N LYS A 364 -14.93 -1.44 3.34
CA LYS A 364 -15.23 -1.57 1.91
C LYS A 364 -15.90 -2.90 1.59
N GLU A 365 -15.40 -4.00 2.15
CA GLU A 365 -15.97 -5.34 1.97
C GLU A 365 -17.37 -5.45 2.56
N ALA A 366 -17.59 -4.92 3.77
CA ALA A 366 -18.91 -4.87 4.39
C ALA A 366 -19.92 -4.12 3.50
N ILE A 367 -19.52 -2.97 2.93
CA ILE A 367 -20.37 -2.19 2.01
C ILE A 367 -20.62 -2.95 0.70
N GLN A 368 -19.62 -3.62 0.14
CA GLN A 368 -19.80 -4.46 -1.06
C GLN A 368 -20.77 -5.61 -0.81
N GLY A 369 -20.73 -6.23 0.38
CA GLY A 369 -21.67 -7.26 0.80
C GLY A 369 -23.13 -6.79 0.88
N ASN A 370 -23.37 -5.47 0.97
CA ASN A 370 -24.72 -4.92 0.95
C ASN A 370 -25.33 -4.87 -0.45
N ASN A 371 -24.53 -4.99 -1.52
CA ASN A 371 -25.02 -5.00 -2.89
C ASN A 371 -26.04 -6.13 -3.09
N VAL A 372 -27.10 -5.84 -3.84
CA VAL A 372 -28.11 -6.82 -4.22
C VAL A 372 -27.90 -7.18 -5.68
N ASP A 373 -27.74 -8.46 -6.00
CA ASP A 373 -27.68 -8.93 -7.39
C ASP A 373 -28.80 -9.94 -7.68
N LYS A 374 -29.69 -9.58 -8.60
CA LYS A 374 -30.75 -10.44 -9.17
C LYS A 374 -31.63 -11.15 -8.13
N ALA A 375 -31.85 -10.53 -6.98
CA ALA A 375 -32.73 -11.06 -5.94
C ALA A 375 -34.20 -10.97 -6.36
N VAL A 376 -35.03 -11.94 -5.99
CA VAL A 376 -36.47 -11.91 -6.34
C VAL A 376 -37.18 -10.83 -5.52
N GLY A 377 -37.93 -9.95 -6.18
CA GLY A 377 -38.63 -8.86 -5.50
C GLY A 377 -39.51 -8.04 -6.43
N TYR A 378 -39.93 -6.86 -5.96
CA TYR A 378 -40.69 -5.91 -6.74
C TYR A 378 -40.36 -4.46 -6.39
N VAL A 379 -40.64 -3.57 -7.34
CA VAL A 379 -40.53 -2.11 -7.17
C VAL A 379 -41.92 -1.50 -7.32
N ILE A 380 -42.29 -0.60 -6.42
CA ILE A 380 -43.45 0.28 -6.54
C ILE A 380 -42.94 1.64 -7.00
N LYS A 381 -43.41 2.11 -8.15
CA LYS A 381 -43.06 3.43 -8.70
C LYS A 381 -43.73 4.57 -7.93
N ASP A 382 -43.31 5.80 -8.21
CA ASP A 382 -43.93 7.02 -7.66
C ASP A 382 -45.41 7.19 -8.06
N ASP A 383 -45.79 6.69 -9.23
CA ASP A 383 -47.17 6.65 -9.72
C ASP A 383 -48.01 5.48 -9.18
N GLY A 384 -47.41 4.60 -8.36
CA GLY A 384 -48.06 3.42 -7.77
C GLY A 384 -48.01 2.15 -8.64
N GLU A 385 -47.41 2.19 -9.83
CA GLU A 385 -47.23 0.98 -10.66
C GLU A 385 -46.28 -0.01 -9.99
N LYS A 386 -46.70 -1.28 -9.89
CA LYS A 386 -45.89 -2.37 -9.36
C LYS A 386 -45.17 -3.12 -10.49
N MET A 387 -43.85 -3.27 -10.36
CA MET A 387 -43.00 -4.02 -11.30
C MET A 387 -42.31 -5.18 -10.58
N GLU A 388 -42.71 -6.42 -10.90
CA GLU A 388 -42.11 -7.63 -10.34
C GLU A 388 -40.94 -8.13 -11.21
N GLY A 389 -39.89 -8.65 -10.57
CA GLY A 389 -38.74 -9.19 -11.28
C GLY A 389 -37.55 -9.53 -10.39
N LYS A 390 -36.38 -9.67 -11.02
CA LYS A 390 -35.10 -9.79 -10.32
C LYS A 390 -34.50 -8.41 -10.12
N ILE A 391 -34.29 -8.04 -8.88
CA ILE A 391 -33.82 -6.73 -8.43
C ILE A 391 -32.30 -6.75 -8.27
N SER A 392 -31.63 -5.76 -8.85
CA SER A 392 -30.22 -5.47 -8.56
C SER A 392 -30.08 -4.02 -8.06
N MET A 393 -29.35 -3.86 -6.96
CA MET A 393 -29.04 -2.57 -6.32
C MET A 393 -27.57 -2.54 -5.92
N ARG A 394 -26.98 -1.36 -5.96
CA ARG A 394 -25.55 -1.18 -5.64
C ARG A 394 -25.39 -0.12 -4.55
N PHE A 395 -24.63 -0.42 -3.52
CA PHE A 395 -24.31 0.44 -2.39
C PHE A 395 -22.79 0.69 -2.23
N SER A 396 -21.95 -0.06 -2.96
CA SER A 396 -20.53 0.27 -3.12
C SER A 396 -20.24 0.94 -4.47
N PRO A 397 -19.22 1.81 -4.59
CA PRO A 397 -18.78 2.31 -5.89
C PRO A 397 -18.49 1.19 -6.89
N GLN A 398 -18.76 1.44 -8.18
CA GLN A 398 -18.40 0.51 -9.23
C GLN A 398 -16.88 0.57 -9.44
N GLU A 399 -16.20 -0.55 -9.18
CA GLU A 399 -14.89 -0.75 -9.78
C GLU A 399 -15.09 -0.85 -11.29
N GLN A 400 -14.45 0.03 -12.06
CA GLN A 400 -14.54 0.00 -13.50
C GLN A 400 -14.03 -1.35 -14.01
N GLU A 401 -14.96 -2.19 -14.47
CA GLU A 401 -14.64 -3.37 -15.26
C GLU A 401 -14.12 -2.85 -16.61
N GLY A 402 -12.79 -2.76 -16.70
CA GLY A 402 -12.08 -2.37 -17.91
C GLY A 402 -12.36 -3.41 -19.00
N GLY A 403 -13.22 -3.05 -19.94
CA GLY A 403 -13.62 -3.93 -21.03
C GLY A 403 -14.92 -3.49 -21.69
N ASN A 404 -14.82 -2.39 -22.46
CA ASN A 404 -15.81 -1.86 -23.39
C ASN A 404 -17.02 -1.07 -22.86
N ILE A 405 -17.18 0.09 -23.50
CA ILE A 405 -18.23 1.12 -23.41
C ILE A 405 -18.20 1.93 -22.10
N MET A 406 -17.60 3.12 -22.19
CA MET A 406 -17.83 4.22 -21.25
C MET A 406 -19.33 4.53 -21.18
N ASP A 407 -19.99 4.12 -20.11
CA ASP A 407 -21.22 4.79 -19.68
C ASP A 407 -20.80 5.99 -18.84
N VAL A 408 -20.87 7.20 -19.42
CA VAL A 408 -20.58 8.49 -18.77
C VAL A 408 -21.75 8.90 -17.85
N SER A 409 -22.35 7.94 -17.15
CA SER A 409 -23.28 8.25 -16.08
C SER A 409 -22.52 8.28 -14.76
N GLY A 410 -22.46 9.47 -14.15
CA GLY A 410 -21.79 9.69 -12.87
C GLY A 410 -22.27 8.72 -11.78
N ASP A 411 -21.53 8.65 -10.68
CA ASP A 411 -21.73 7.67 -9.59
C ASP A 411 -23.23 7.43 -9.26
N THR A 412 -23.68 6.21 -9.56
CA THR A 412 -25.07 5.75 -9.36
C THR A 412 -25.23 4.94 -8.07
N THR A 413 -24.20 4.91 -7.22
CA THR A 413 -24.22 4.20 -5.93
C THR A 413 -25.41 4.64 -5.09
N ALA A 414 -26.20 3.66 -4.68
CA ALA A 414 -27.47 3.76 -3.96
C ALA A 414 -28.55 4.63 -4.63
N LYS A 415 -28.37 5.04 -5.90
CA LYS A 415 -29.28 5.97 -6.60
C LYS A 415 -30.14 5.32 -7.67
N ARG A 416 -29.89 4.05 -7.99
CA ARG A 416 -30.61 3.30 -9.01
C ARG A 416 -30.95 1.90 -8.55
N VAL A 417 -32.08 1.41 -9.04
CA VAL A 417 -32.49 0.00 -8.97
C VAL A 417 -32.69 -0.51 -10.39
N THR A 418 -32.20 -1.71 -10.67
CA THR A 418 -32.45 -2.40 -11.94
C THR A 418 -33.40 -3.55 -11.70
N VAL A 419 -34.48 -3.61 -12.48
CA VAL A 419 -35.45 -4.70 -12.47
C VAL A 419 -35.33 -5.49 -13.75
N THR A 420 -34.92 -6.75 -13.65
CA THR A 420 -34.93 -7.70 -14.76
C THR A 420 -36.24 -8.48 -14.74
N TYR A 421 -37.05 -8.33 -15.79
CA TYR A 421 -38.38 -8.93 -15.90
C TYR A 421 -38.58 -9.58 -17.28
N VAL A 422 -39.58 -10.46 -17.39
CA VAL A 422 -40.00 -11.06 -18.67
C VAL A 422 -41.20 -10.28 -19.18
N ASN A 423 -41.10 -9.73 -20.39
CA ASN A 423 -42.22 -8.98 -20.97
C ASN A 423 -43.31 -9.90 -21.54
N ALA A 424 -44.43 -9.33 -21.97
CA ALA A 424 -45.55 -10.06 -22.58
C ALA A 424 -45.20 -10.89 -23.83
N LYS A 425 -44.02 -10.67 -24.42
CA LYS A 425 -43.49 -11.42 -25.58
C LYS A 425 -42.49 -12.50 -25.18
N GLY A 426 -42.37 -12.82 -23.89
CA GLY A 426 -41.43 -13.83 -23.37
C GLY A 426 -39.96 -13.42 -23.41
N LYS A 427 -39.64 -12.14 -23.65
CA LYS A 427 -38.25 -11.65 -23.71
C LYS A 427 -37.84 -11.01 -22.38
N THR A 428 -36.65 -11.37 -21.90
CA THR A 428 -36.00 -10.72 -20.76
C THR A 428 -35.69 -9.27 -21.09
N LYS A 429 -36.08 -8.36 -20.20
CA LYS A 429 -35.86 -6.91 -20.28
C LYS A 429 -35.34 -6.38 -18.95
N ASN A 430 -34.61 -5.28 -19.00
CA ASN A 430 -34.12 -4.56 -17.83
C ASN A 430 -34.75 -3.16 -17.82
N ALA A 431 -35.32 -2.76 -16.69
CA ALA A 431 -35.70 -1.37 -16.41
C ALA A 431 -34.76 -0.81 -15.34
N SER A 432 -34.17 0.36 -15.58
CA SER A 432 -33.33 1.04 -14.59
C SER A 432 -34.07 2.29 -14.10
N LEU A 433 -34.40 2.32 -12.82
CA LEU A 433 -35.19 3.38 -12.18
C LEU A 433 -34.32 4.17 -11.21
N LYS A 434 -34.46 5.49 -11.20
CA LYS A 434 -33.80 6.41 -10.25
C LYS A 434 -34.63 6.54 -8.97
N CYS A 435 -34.02 6.97 -7.87
CA CYS A 435 -34.72 7.19 -6.59
C CYS A 435 -36.01 8.02 -6.69
N LYS A 436 -36.06 9.02 -7.57
CA LYS A 436 -37.24 9.88 -7.74
C LYS A 436 -38.44 9.19 -8.42
N GLU A 437 -38.20 8.05 -9.09
CA GLU A 437 -39.20 7.29 -9.86
C GLU A 437 -39.72 6.08 -9.07
N VAL A 438 -39.30 5.94 -7.81
CA VAL A 438 -39.52 4.77 -6.98
C VAL A 438 -40.06 5.22 -5.64
N SER A 439 -41.17 4.63 -5.21
CA SER A 439 -41.71 4.79 -3.86
C SER A 439 -41.09 3.80 -2.88
N GLU A 440 -41.04 2.53 -3.27
CA GLU A 440 -40.61 1.43 -2.41
C GLU A 440 -40.03 0.28 -3.23
N ILE A 441 -39.04 -0.42 -2.70
CA ILE A 441 -38.49 -1.65 -3.24
C ILE A 441 -38.60 -2.72 -2.17
N VAL A 442 -39.13 -3.90 -2.52
CA VAL A 442 -39.30 -5.01 -1.58
C VAL A 442 -38.58 -6.24 -2.11
N ILE A 443 -37.70 -6.79 -1.29
CA ILE A 443 -36.89 -7.98 -1.58
C ILE A 443 -36.98 -8.87 -0.35
N GLU A 444 -37.71 -9.98 -0.44
CA GLU A 444 -38.07 -10.79 0.72
C GLU A 444 -38.70 -9.91 1.83
N ASP A 445 -38.14 -9.89 3.03
CA ASP A 445 -38.59 -9.05 4.16
C ASP A 445 -37.90 -7.68 4.21
N ARG A 446 -36.97 -7.40 3.29
CA ARG A 446 -36.22 -6.14 3.25
C ARG A 446 -36.95 -5.13 2.40
N VAL A 447 -37.15 -3.95 2.97
CA VAL A 447 -37.76 -2.82 2.27
C VAL A 447 -36.77 -1.69 2.12
N PHE A 448 -36.68 -1.12 0.92
CA PHE A 448 -35.85 0.04 0.62
C PHE A 448 -36.71 1.20 0.14
N GLU A 449 -36.42 2.40 0.63
CA GLU A 449 -37.10 3.63 0.25
C GLU A 449 -36.07 4.69 -0.17
N PRO A 450 -36.45 5.64 -1.06
CA PRO A 450 -35.64 6.82 -1.33
C PRO A 450 -35.65 7.76 -0.11
N VAL A 451 -34.48 8.02 0.48
CA VAL A 451 -34.31 8.88 1.66
C VAL A 451 -33.42 10.06 1.31
N ASN A 452 -33.80 11.26 1.74
CA ASN A 452 -33.03 12.49 1.56
C ASN A 452 -32.32 12.90 2.87
N PRO A 453 -31.05 12.54 3.08
CA PRO A 453 -30.33 12.85 4.32
C PRO A 453 -29.92 14.35 4.42
N LYS A 454 -29.81 14.89 5.65
CA LYS A 454 -29.39 16.29 5.88
C LYS A 454 -27.90 16.56 5.76
N LYS A 455 -27.04 15.55 5.74
CA LYS A 455 -25.61 15.75 5.49
C LYS A 455 -25.29 15.74 3.99
N GLY A 456 -24.64 16.81 3.54
CA GLY A 456 -23.87 16.84 2.30
C GLY A 456 -22.50 16.20 2.51
N PHE A 457 -21.93 15.69 1.41
CA PHE A 457 -20.70 14.90 1.31
C PHE A 457 -20.87 13.43 1.73
N ILE A 458 -21.16 12.61 0.72
CA ILE A 458 -20.39 11.37 0.54
C ILE A 458 -18.94 11.77 0.82
N LYS A 459 -18.28 11.15 1.80
CA LYS A 459 -16.84 11.29 2.00
C LYS A 459 -16.19 10.76 0.73
N SER A 460 -16.03 11.61 -0.30
CA SER A 460 -15.18 11.30 -1.43
C SER A 460 -13.78 11.21 -0.85
N THR A 461 -13.28 9.99 -0.72
CA THR A 461 -11.89 9.73 -0.32
C THR A 461 -10.88 10.17 -1.38
N GLU A 462 -11.31 10.87 -2.43
CA GLU A 462 -10.42 11.49 -3.41
C GLU A 462 -10.78 12.97 -3.58
N ALA A 463 -9.75 13.80 -3.48
CA ALA A 463 -9.80 15.23 -3.70
C ALA A 463 -10.13 15.51 -5.17
N GLY A 464 -11.42 15.66 -5.49
CA GLY A 464 -11.85 16.10 -6.81
C GLY A 464 -13.36 16.22 -6.85
N LEU A 465 -13.85 17.45 -7.06
CA LEU A 465 -15.25 17.84 -7.26
C LEU A 465 -16.07 18.15 -6.00
N SER A 466 -15.55 19.08 -5.19
CA SER A 466 -16.40 19.96 -4.38
C SER A 466 -17.12 20.96 -5.30
N GLY A 467 -18.40 20.75 -5.59
CA GLY A 467 -19.20 21.83 -6.21
C GLY A 467 -20.33 21.41 -7.13
N PHE A 468 -21.18 20.45 -6.77
CA PHE A 468 -22.53 20.38 -7.35
C PHE A 468 -23.54 19.94 -6.28
N ASN A 469 -24.54 20.79 -6.07
CA ASN A 469 -25.71 20.57 -5.23
C ASN A 469 -26.62 19.54 -5.94
N LEU A 470 -26.17 18.28 -6.01
CA LEU A 470 -26.91 17.17 -6.58
C LEU A 470 -27.86 16.62 -5.52
N ASN A 471 -29.10 16.36 -5.93
CA ASN A 471 -30.12 15.68 -5.12
C ASN A 471 -29.49 14.50 -4.36
N SER A 472 -29.44 14.60 -3.03
CA SER A 472 -28.78 13.65 -2.12
C SER A 472 -29.61 12.41 -1.83
N THR A 473 -30.78 12.28 -2.45
CA THR A 473 -31.65 11.11 -2.25
C THR A 473 -30.96 9.82 -2.69
N ILE A 474 -30.90 8.86 -1.76
CA ILE A 474 -30.39 7.52 -1.97
C ILE A 474 -31.37 6.49 -1.43
N PHE A 475 -31.33 5.27 -1.94
CA PHE A 475 -32.06 4.16 -1.36
C PHE A 475 -31.40 3.74 -0.05
N MET A 476 -32.21 3.65 1.01
CA MET A 476 -31.79 3.11 2.32
C MET A 476 -32.73 1.98 2.73
N GLN A 477 -32.24 1.04 3.53
CA GLN A 477 -33.07 -0.04 4.05
C GLN A 477 -33.89 0.46 5.23
N ARG A 478 -35.21 0.30 5.18
CA ARG A 478 -36.11 0.59 6.30
C ARG A 478 -35.95 -0.49 7.37
N VAL A 479 -35.60 -0.08 8.59
CA VAL A 479 -35.40 -1.00 9.73
C VAL A 479 -36.48 -0.86 10.80
N PHE A 480 -37.14 0.29 10.88
CA PHE A 480 -38.26 0.49 11.81
C PHE A 480 -39.27 1.51 11.26
N VAL A 481 -40.55 1.28 11.57
CA VAL A 481 -41.66 2.21 11.31
C VAL A 481 -42.45 2.37 12.61
N GLY A 482 -42.59 3.61 13.06
CA GLY A 482 -43.42 3.99 14.21
C GLY A 482 -44.37 5.13 13.83
N THR A 483 -45.15 5.58 14.80
CA THR A 483 -46.01 6.76 14.63
C THR A 483 -45.15 8.02 14.47
N GLY A 484 -45.28 8.70 13.33
CA GLY A 484 -44.56 9.94 13.06
C GLY A 484 -43.06 9.81 12.76
N ILE A 485 -42.52 8.58 12.72
CA ILE A 485 -41.08 8.35 12.54
C ILE A 485 -40.77 7.05 11.79
N LYS A 486 -39.75 7.10 10.93
CA LYS A 486 -39.12 5.93 10.31
C LYS A 486 -37.62 5.94 10.59
N LEU A 487 -37.04 4.75 10.74
CA LEU A 487 -35.59 4.55 10.83
C LEU A 487 -35.09 3.82 9.59
N PHE A 488 -34.02 4.34 9.02
CA PHE A 488 -33.37 3.82 7.83
C PHE A 488 -31.90 3.52 8.11
N LYS A 489 -31.41 2.40 7.58
CA LYS A 489 -30.00 2.02 7.57
C LYS A 489 -29.39 2.41 6.23
N ASP A 490 -28.35 3.23 6.27
CA ASP A 490 -27.55 3.55 5.08
C ASP A 490 -26.60 2.39 4.80
N LEU A 491 -26.76 1.77 3.64
CA LEU A 491 -25.95 0.62 3.23
C LEU A 491 -24.69 1.02 2.46
N THR A 492 -24.48 2.32 2.22
CA THR A 492 -23.24 2.88 1.64
C THR A 492 -22.15 3.16 2.69
N ASP A 493 -22.48 2.97 3.96
CA ASP A 493 -21.58 3.08 5.11
C ASP A 493 -21.84 1.90 6.08
N THR A 494 -20.98 1.74 7.09
CA THR A 494 -21.14 0.83 8.22
C THR A 494 -21.75 1.59 9.40
N ASP A 495 -22.70 0.97 10.09
CA ASP A 495 -23.30 1.47 11.34
C ASP A 495 -23.87 2.89 11.27
N THR A 496 -24.42 3.28 10.11
CA THR A 496 -25.02 4.59 9.89
C THR A 496 -26.53 4.48 9.73
N TYR A 497 -27.26 5.22 10.56
CA TYR A 497 -28.72 5.21 10.60
C TYR A 497 -29.29 6.63 10.51
N TYR A 498 -30.40 6.77 9.80
CA TYR A 498 -31.10 8.03 9.59
C TYR A 498 -32.57 7.92 10.03
N PHE A 499 -33.01 8.91 10.79
CA PHE A 499 -34.37 9.07 11.23
C PHE A 499 -35.09 10.04 10.32
N SER A 500 -36.28 9.66 9.85
CA SER A 500 -37.19 10.53 9.11
C SER A 500 -38.42 10.77 9.98
N ILE A 501 -38.66 12.03 10.35
CA ILE A 501 -39.83 12.45 11.11
C ILE A 501 -40.85 13.08 10.17
N ASP A 502 -42.13 12.78 10.35
CA ASP A 502 -43.21 13.34 9.53
C ASP A 502 -43.18 14.87 9.56
N GLY A 503 -43.28 15.49 8.37
CA GLY A 503 -43.18 16.95 8.22
C GLY A 503 -41.74 17.50 8.15
N VAL A 504 -40.71 16.69 8.45
CA VAL A 504 -39.31 17.09 8.29
C VAL A 504 -38.78 16.64 6.93
N LYS A 505 -38.32 17.60 6.12
CA LYS A 505 -37.92 17.34 4.71
C LYS A 505 -36.68 16.46 4.54
N LYS A 506 -35.82 16.37 5.55
CA LYS A 506 -34.55 15.65 5.47
C LYS A 506 -34.40 14.73 6.67
N ALA A 507 -33.93 13.51 6.40
CA ALA A 507 -33.61 12.56 7.44
C ALA A 507 -32.25 12.88 8.09
N GLU A 508 -32.10 12.60 9.39
CA GLU A 508 -30.89 12.94 10.15
C GLU A 508 -30.41 11.78 11.02
N THR A 509 -29.12 11.74 11.30
CA THR A 509 -28.57 10.90 12.36
C THR A 509 -29.05 11.41 13.72
N ALA A 510 -29.12 10.53 14.73
CA ALA A 510 -29.54 10.93 16.07
C ALA A 510 -28.71 12.11 16.61
N SER A 511 -29.42 13.15 17.05
CA SER A 511 -28.87 14.32 17.74
C SER A 511 -29.96 14.96 18.60
N ALA A 512 -29.56 15.61 19.69
CA ALA A 512 -30.51 16.29 20.57
C ALA A 512 -31.29 17.38 19.82
N GLU A 513 -30.63 18.08 18.88
CA GLU A 513 -31.26 19.13 18.07
C GLU A 513 -32.32 18.57 17.12
N PHE A 514 -32.07 17.42 16.49
CA PHE A 514 -33.05 16.80 15.59
C PHE A 514 -34.31 16.34 16.34
N PHE A 515 -34.12 15.86 17.57
CA PHE A 515 -35.20 15.40 18.45
C PHE A 515 -35.70 16.48 19.41
N ALA A 516 -35.43 17.76 19.16
CA ALA A 516 -35.81 18.86 20.05
C ALA A 516 -37.33 18.99 20.26
N SER A 517 -38.16 18.46 19.35
CA SER A 517 -39.61 18.35 19.55
C SER A 517 -40.00 17.40 20.69
N CYS A 518 -39.06 16.58 21.17
CA CYS A 518 -39.24 15.66 22.27
C CYS A 518 -38.13 15.80 23.33
N PRO A 519 -38.28 16.76 24.27
CA PRO A 519 -37.23 17.13 25.21
C PRO A 519 -36.69 15.97 26.06
N ALA A 520 -37.56 15.02 26.45
CA ALA A 520 -37.15 13.84 27.21
C ALA A 520 -36.17 12.95 26.42
N LEU A 521 -36.47 12.69 25.14
CA LEU A 521 -35.59 11.91 24.27
C LEU A 521 -34.31 12.69 23.92
N ALA A 522 -34.43 13.98 23.63
CA ALA A 522 -33.28 14.84 23.34
C ALA A 522 -32.26 14.84 24.50
N GLY A 523 -32.73 14.95 25.75
CA GLY A 523 -31.87 14.90 26.93
C GLY A 523 -31.17 13.55 27.13
N ARG A 524 -31.82 12.43 26.80
CA ARG A 524 -31.23 11.09 26.85
C ARG A 524 -30.14 10.90 25.79
N ILE A 525 -30.36 11.46 24.59
CA ILE A 525 -29.36 11.49 23.52
C ILE A 525 -28.16 12.35 23.92
N GLU A 526 -28.39 13.55 24.45
CA GLU A 526 -27.33 14.46 24.92
C GLU A 526 -26.52 13.84 26.08
N GLY A 527 -27.19 13.08 26.95
CA GLY A 527 -26.57 12.34 28.06
C GLY A 527 -25.77 11.09 27.64
N GLY A 528 -25.72 10.75 26.35
CA GLY A 528 -24.95 9.61 25.85
C GLY A 528 -25.54 8.24 26.20
N GLU A 529 -26.85 8.13 26.43
CA GLU A 529 -27.52 6.86 26.79
C GLU A 529 -27.50 5.83 25.63
N PHE A 530 -27.30 6.28 24.40
CA PHE A 530 -27.41 5.46 23.18
C PHE A 530 -26.08 5.39 22.41
N SER A 531 -25.73 4.18 21.97
CA SER A 531 -24.61 3.95 21.05
C SER A 531 -25.05 4.05 19.57
N THR A 532 -24.11 3.85 18.63
CA THR A 532 -24.39 3.77 17.20
C THR A 532 -24.95 2.42 16.73
N SER A 533 -25.17 1.46 17.64
CA SER A 533 -25.67 0.12 17.32
C SER A 533 -27.12 0.12 16.82
N GLU A 534 -27.48 -0.85 15.97
CA GLU A 534 -28.84 -0.98 15.43
C GLU A 534 -29.91 -1.03 16.53
N GLU A 535 -29.64 -1.78 17.61
CA GLU A 535 -30.56 -1.93 18.73
C GLU A 535 -30.86 -0.60 19.41
N ASP A 536 -29.84 0.21 19.65
CA ASP A 536 -30.01 1.52 20.29
C ASP A 536 -30.68 2.53 19.35
N GLN A 537 -30.38 2.49 18.05
CA GLN A 537 -31.09 3.32 17.07
C GLN A 537 -32.58 2.97 17.00
N ILE A 538 -32.93 1.68 17.08
CA ILE A 538 -34.32 1.22 17.20
C ILE A 538 -34.96 1.69 18.52
N LYS A 539 -34.22 1.67 19.64
CA LYS A 539 -34.72 2.20 20.93
C LYS A 539 -35.04 3.69 20.84
N ILE A 540 -34.20 4.49 20.18
CA ILE A 540 -34.47 5.92 19.93
C ILE A 540 -35.78 6.07 19.13
N ALA A 541 -35.94 5.32 18.03
CA ALA A 541 -37.14 5.41 17.19
C ALA A 541 -38.42 4.99 17.94
N LYS A 542 -38.34 3.94 18.77
CA LYS A 542 -39.45 3.50 19.63
C LYS A 542 -39.78 4.51 20.72
N ALA A 543 -38.78 5.09 21.37
CA ALA A 543 -38.98 6.15 22.36
C ALA A 543 -39.71 7.34 21.71
N TYR A 544 -39.28 7.75 20.51
CA TYR A 544 -39.98 8.81 19.79
C TYR A 544 -41.45 8.45 19.50
N SER A 545 -41.68 7.29 18.89
CA SER A 545 -43.02 6.84 18.51
C SER A 545 -43.99 6.71 19.68
N ASN A 546 -43.49 6.45 20.90
CA ASN A 546 -44.34 6.19 22.07
C ASN A 546 -44.53 7.43 22.94
N GLU A 547 -43.48 8.26 23.08
CA GLU A 547 -43.40 9.31 24.08
C GLU A 547 -43.63 10.71 23.49
N CYS A 548 -43.46 10.86 22.17
CA CYS A 548 -43.48 12.14 21.48
C CYS A 548 -44.74 12.21 20.59
N LYS A 549 -45.78 12.90 21.08
CA LYS A 549 -47.05 13.13 20.34
C LYS A 549 -47.12 14.52 19.75
#